data_AF-A0A1Q6TRT2-F1
#
_entry.id   AF-A0A1Q6TRT2-F1
#
_cell.length_a   1.000
_cell.length_b   1.000
_cell.length_c   1.000
_cell.angle_alpha   90.00
_cell.angle_beta   90.00
_cell.angle_gamma   90.00
#
_symmetry.space_group_name_H-M   'P 1'
#
loop_
_entity.id
_entity.type
_entity.pdbx_description
1 polymer ?
#
loop_
_entity_poly.entity_id
_entity_poly.type
_entity_poly.pdbx_seq_one_letter_code
_entity_poly.pdbx_strand_id
1 'polypeptide(L)'
;MKISNYIKTLGLTLAIAAPMYKAPLYAQLSEKDRFEKVVPPPEGSSDSAVLNAAPNPEISINGKVQNAVIVVDLSKNVLFKYDSLGVAEKAYLIASGKPNTPTDKGVRIVTHIEKYPYRTAPKSTKRRKNPGAYGPNIICLNKINPDNGEQSRTGEFIHGNSNKSSLGKYASLGCIRMDNEVIKQLSKEVKRGDIIIIK
;
A
#
# COMPACT_ATOMS: atom_id res chain seq x y z
N MET A 1 -103.26 24.74 12.90
CA MET A 1 -101.83 24.63 12.55
C MET A 1 -101.28 23.37 13.20
N LYS A 2 -101.08 22.30 12.43
CA LYS A 2 -100.73 20.96 12.92
C LYS A 2 -99.26 20.65 12.62
N ILE A 3 -98.51 20.47 13.70
CA ILE A 3 -97.44 19.49 13.99
C ILE A 3 -96.89 18.69 12.79
N SER A 4 -95.57 18.74 12.61
CA SER A 4 -94.81 17.68 11.92
C SER A 4 -93.50 17.40 12.64
N ASN A 5 -93.35 16.14 13.05
CA ASN A 5 -92.16 15.53 13.62
C ASN A 5 -91.18 15.20 12.49
N TYR A 6 -89.88 15.44 12.70
CA TYR A 6 -88.84 14.79 11.89
C TYR A 6 -87.81 14.10 12.78
N ILE A 7 -87.69 12.80 12.52
CA ILE A 7 -86.87 11.79 13.19
C ILE A 7 -85.40 12.02 12.80
N LYS A 8 -84.50 12.06 13.79
CA LYS A 8 -83.05 12.04 13.59
C LYS A 8 -82.57 10.59 13.43
N THR A 9 -82.12 10.24 12.24
CA THR A 9 -81.47 8.96 11.96
C THR A 9 -79.99 9.03 12.37
N LEU A 10 -79.56 8.14 13.26
CA LEU A 10 -78.15 7.91 13.61
C LEU A 10 -77.41 7.25 12.43
N GLY A 11 -76.39 7.91 11.88
CA GLY A 11 -75.44 7.30 10.96
C GLY A 11 -74.24 6.72 11.73
N LEU A 12 -74.15 5.40 11.79
CA LEU A 12 -73.03 4.65 12.36
C LEU A 12 -71.92 4.54 11.30
N THR A 13 -70.82 5.29 11.44
CA THR A 13 -69.65 5.14 10.57
C THR A 13 -68.75 4.00 11.07
N LEU A 14 -68.70 2.89 10.33
CA LEU A 14 -67.68 1.85 10.49
C LEU A 14 -66.33 2.38 9.99
N ALA A 15 -65.34 2.49 10.88
CA ALA A 15 -63.95 2.66 10.49
C ALA A 15 -63.35 1.29 10.16
N ILE A 16 -63.00 1.07 8.89
CA ILE A 16 -62.28 -0.13 8.44
C ILE A 16 -60.79 0.12 8.69
N ALA A 17 -60.19 -0.56 9.66
CA ALA A 17 -58.75 -0.53 9.86
C ALA A 17 -58.06 -1.40 8.80
N ALA A 18 -57.27 -0.78 7.92
CA ALA A 18 -56.39 -1.50 7.01
C ALA A 18 -55.16 -2.03 7.78
N PRO A 19 -54.68 -3.26 7.54
CA PRO A 19 -53.46 -3.74 8.16
C PRO A 19 -52.25 -2.99 7.56
N MET A 20 -51.50 -2.29 8.41
CA MET A 20 -50.19 -1.75 8.03
C MET A 20 -49.22 -2.91 7.83
N TYR A 21 -48.94 -3.26 6.58
CA TYR A 21 -47.81 -4.11 6.25
C TYR A 21 -46.52 -3.35 6.61
N LYS A 22 -45.77 -3.85 7.59
CA LYS A 22 -44.40 -3.37 7.86
C LYS A 22 -43.57 -3.61 6.60
N ALA A 23 -43.18 -2.53 5.93
CA ALA A 23 -42.19 -2.59 4.87
C ALA A 23 -40.88 -3.19 5.44
N PRO A 24 -40.16 -4.03 4.68
CA PRO A 24 -38.87 -4.51 5.10
C PRO A 24 -37.95 -3.29 5.26
N LEU A 25 -37.29 -3.22 6.42
CA LEU A 25 -36.31 -2.19 6.76
C LEU A 25 -35.08 -2.44 5.86
N TYR A 26 -35.11 -1.91 4.64
CA TYR A 26 -33.94 -1.82 3.79
C TYR A 26 -33.00 -0.84 4.47
N ALA A 27 -32.01 -1.37 5.18
CA ALA A 27 -30.91 -0.56 5.70
C ALA A 27 -30.30 0.20 4.52
N GLN A 28 -30.51 1.52 4.49
CA GLN A 28 -29.71 2.42 3.68
C GLN A 28 -28.30 2.33 4.25
N LEU A 29 -27.47 1.43 3.70
CA LEU A 29 -26.02 1.49 3.88
C LEU A 29 -25.60 2.89 3.45
N SER A 30 -25.23 3.72 4.42
CA SER A 30 -24.82 5.09 4.18
C SER A 30 -23.51 5.06 3.38
N GLU A 31 -23.35 5.92 2.39
CA GLU A 31 -22.08 6.02 1.63
C GLU A 31 -20.85 6.28 2.54
N LYS A 32 -21.07 6.71 3.80
CA LYS A 32 -20.04 6.92 4.83
C LYS A 32 -19.40 5.63 5.34
N ASP A 33 -19.97 4.46 5.07
CA ASP A 33 -19.39 3.17 5.47
C ASP A 33 -18.48 2.55 4.40
N ARG A 34 -18.28 3.23 3.26
CA ARG A 34 -17.16 2.91 2.36
C ARG A 34 -15.90 3.53 2.97
N PHE A 35 -15.17 2.75 3.76
CA PHE A 35 -13.75 3.01 3.99
C PHE A 35 -13.06 2.95 2.63
N GLU A 36 -12.94 4.12 1.98
CA GLU A 36 -12.18 4.24 0.76
C GLU A 36 -10.75 3.82 1.09
N LYS A 37 -10.26 2.79 0.40
CA LYS A 37 -8.91 2.28 0.61
C LYS A 37 -7.95 3.42 0.27
N VAL A 38 -7.42 4.10 1.28
CA VAL A 38 -6.55 5.26 1.08
C VAL A 38 -5.21 4.75 0.55
N VAL A 39 -5.06 4.80 -0.77
CA VAL A 39 -3.83 4.43 -1.48
C VAL A 39 -2.97 5.69 -1.60
N PRO A 40 -1.71 5.69 -1.16
CA PRO A 40 -0.84 6.85 -1.33
C PRO A 40 -0.60 7.12 -2.82
N PRO A 41 -0.29 8.37 -3.21
CA PRO A 41 0.17 8.64 -4.55
C PRO A 41 1.63 8.15 -4.75
N PRO A 42 2.09 7.99 -6.01
CA PRO A 42 3.49 7.73 -6.33
C PRO A 42 4.51 8.68 -5.68
N GLU A 43 4.15 9.95 -5.57
CA GLU A 43 4.97 11.03 -5.01
C GLU A 43 5.12 10.93 -3.49
N GLY A 44 4.25 10.14 -2.84
CA GLY A 44 4.25 9.89 -1.41
C GLY A 44 3.16 10.62 -0.65
N SER A 45 2.77 10.05 0.50
CA SER A 45 1.85 10.65 1.45
C SER A 45 2.39 10.52 2.88
N SER A 46 2.11 11.53 3.71
CA SER A 46 2.25 11.49 5.18
C SER A 46 0.90 11.61 5.88
N ASP A 47 -0.19 11.34 5.16
CA ASP A 47 -1.54 11.34 5.71
C ASP A 47 -1.69 10.22 6.74
N SER A 48 -2.16 10.57 7.94
CA SER A 48 -2.36 9.61 9.04
C SER A 48 -3.31 8.48 8.65
N ALA A 49 -4.32 8.69 7.80
CA ALA A 49 -5.21 7.63 7.33
C ALA A 49 -4.45 6.56 6.52
N VAL A 50 -3.41 6.95 5.77
CA VAL A 50 -2.54 6.00 5.06
C VAL A 50 -1.55 5.34 6.02
N LEU A 51 -0.92 6.14 6.89
CA LEU A 51 0.15 5.67 7.78
C LEU A 51 -0.37 4.74 8.89
N ASN A 52 -1.64 4.89 9.32
CA ASN A 52 -2.26 3.97 10.27
C ASN A 52 -2.40 2.53 9.72
N ALA A 53 -2.33 2.36 8.39
CA ALA A 53 -2.33 1.05 7.74
C ALA A 53 -0.92 0.47 7.50
N ALA A 54 0.12 1.14 8.00
CA ALA A 54 1.51 0.72 7.86
C ALA A 54 1.76 -0.60 8.64
N PRO A 55 2.39 -1.62 8.04
CA PRO A 55 2.70 -2.86 8.75
C PRO A 55 3.71 -2.64 9.90
N ASN A 56 3.80 -3.57 10.86
CA ASN A 56 4.84 -3.54 11.89
C ASN A 56 6.25 -3.62 11.25
N PRO A 57 7.16 -2.66 11.51
CA PRO A 57 8.54 -2.69 11.00
C PRO A 57 9.50 -3.57 11.82
N GLU A 58 9.11 -4.01 13.01
CA GLU A 58 9.97 -4.81 13.89
C GLU A 58 10.29 -6.19 13.30
N ILE A 59 11.54 -6.61 13.43
CA ILE A 59 12.04 -7.93 13.05
C ILE A 59 13.19 -8.35 13.97
N SER A 60 13.27 -9.65 14.27
CA SER A 60 14.44 -10.24 14.92
C SER A 60 15.37 -10.82 13.86
N ILE A 61 16.65 -10.45 13.90
CA ILE A 61 17.70 -10.99 13.04
C ILE A 61 18.80 -11.55 13.93
N ASN A 62 19.03 -12.86 13.87
CA ASN A 62 20.00 -13.58 14.70
C ASN A 62 19.84 -13.24 16.20
N GLY A 63 18.58 -13.26 16.67
CA GLY A 63 18.22 -12.93 18.05
C GLY A 63 18.21 -11.43 18.40
N LYS A 64 18.62 -10.54 17.50
CA LYS A 64 18.61 -9.09 17.73
C LYS A 64 17.33 -8.48 17.15
N VAL A 65 16.50 -7.91 18.03
CA VAL A 65 15.32 -7.15 17.65
C VAL A 65 15.70 -5.74 17.17
N GLN A 66 15.12 -5.33 16.05
CA GLN A 66 15.30 -4.01 15.48
C GLN A 66 14.17 -3.65 14.52
N ASN A 67 14.02 -2.36 14.21
CA ASN A 67 13.08 -1.88 13.20
C ASN A 67 13.72 -1.85 11.81
N ALA A 68 12.93 -2.26 10.81
CA ALA A 68 13.23 -1.99 9.41
C ALA A 68 12.96 -0.52 9.08
N VAL A 69 13.83 0.09 8.27
CA VAL A 69 13.63 1.48 7.79
C VAL A 69 12.58 1.56 6.70
N ILE A 70 12.35 0.44 6.00
CA ILE A 70 11.34 0.30 4.95
C ILE A 70 10.58 -1.00 5.14
N VAL A 71 9.25 -0.93 4.99
CA VAL A 71 8.40 -2.11 4.82
C VAL A 71 7.61 -1.98 3.53
N VAL A 72 7.67 -3.00 2.69
CA VAL A 72 6.91 -3.09 1.45
C VAL A 72 5.73 -4.04 1.67
N ASP A 73 4.52 -3.56 1.47
CA ASP A 73 3.29 -4.36 1.46
C ASP A 73 2.92 -4.66 0.00
N LEU A 74 3.28 -5.86 -0.47
CA LEU A 74 3.03 -6.28 -1.84
C LEU A 74 1.53 -6.39 -2.15
N SER A 75 0.70 -6.71 -1.16
CA SER A 75 -0.76 -6.83 -1.35
C SER A 75 -1.43 -5.51 -1.74
N LYS A 76 -0.79 -4.39 -1.37
CA LYS A 76 -1.24 -3.03 -1.68
C LYS A 76 -0.36 -2.33 -2.71
N ASN A 77 0.80 -2.90 -3.06
CA ASN A 77 1.85 -2.24 -3.81
C ASN A 77 2.24 -0.89 -3.16
N VAL A 78 2.44 -0.90 -1.85
CA VAL A 78 2.84 0.30 -1.09
C VAL A 78 4.16 0.05 -0.37
N LEU A 79 5.05 1.04 -0.44
CA LEU A 79 6.29 1.09 0.34
C LEU A 79 6.12 2.13 1.45
N PHE A 80 6.32 1.71 2.70
CA PHE A 80 6.33 2.56 3.88
C PHE A 80 7.77 2.81 4.33
N LYS A 81 8.08 4.06 4.68
CA LYS A 81 9.34 4.48 5.31
C LYS A 81 9.08 4.80 6.78
N TYR A 82 9.97 4.36 7.64
CA TYR A 82 9.89 4.53 9.10
C TYR A 82 11.06 5.36 9.62
N ASP A 83 10.85 6.04 10.73
CA ASP A 83 11.91 6.67 11.51
C ASP A 83 12.68 5.64 12.36
N SER A 84 13.63 6.12 13.16
CA SER A 84 14.43 5.26 14.04
C SER A 84 13.64 4.63 15.20
N LEU A 85 12.48 5.20 15.55
CA LEU A 85 11.60 4.69 16.61
C LEU A 85 10.59 3.67 16.08
N GLY A 86 10.54 3.45 14.75
CA GLY A 86 9.59 2.54 14.12
C GLY A 86 8.23 3.18 13.82
N VAL A 87 8.16 4.51 13.81
CA VAL A 87 6.96 5.26 13.42
C VAL A 87 6.98 5.47 11.90
N ALA A 88 5.88 5.14 11.22
CA ALA A 88 5.75 5.35 9.78
C ALA A 88 5.68 6.86 9.47
N GLU A 89 6.53 7.35 8.57
CA GLU A 89 6.59 8.78 8.20
C GLU A 89 6.01 9.05 6.80
N LYS A 90 6.22 8.11 5.88
CA LYS A 90 5.83 8.24 4.47
C LYS A 90 5.39 6.92 3.88
N ALA A 91 4.40 6.97 2.99
CA ALA A 91 3.94 5.85 2.19
C ALA A 91 3.96 6.21 0.71
N TYR A 92 4.40 5.30 -0.15
CA TYR A 92 4.57 5.53 -1.59
C TYR A 92 3.92 4.41 -2.40
N LEU A 93 3.23 4.77 -3.48
CA LEU A 93 2.76 3.78 -4.45
C LEU A 93 3.94 3.23 -5.28
N ILE A 94 4.07 1.91 -5.35
CA ILE A 94 5.15 1.24 -6.07
C ILE A 94 4.61 0.27 -7.14
N ALA A 95 5.50 -0.26 -7.98
CA ALA A 95 5.19 -1.44 -8.80
C ALA A 95 6.08 -2.61 -8.39
N SER A 96 5.50 -3.78 -8.19
CA SER A 96 6.22 -5.01 -7.83
C SER A 96 6.21 -6.02 -8.97
N GLY A 97 6.78 -7.21 -8.75
CA GLY A 97 6.88 -8.28 -9.75
C GLY A 97 5.52 -8.78 -10.23
N LYS A 98 5.40 -9.01 -11.54
CA LYS A 98 4.21 -9.64 -12.14
C LYS A 98 4.05 -11.11 -11.71
N PRO A 99 2.87 -11.73 -11.85
CA PRO A 99 2.60 -13.07 -11.31
C PRO A 99 3.60 -14.17 -11.71
N ASN A 100 4.17 -14.13 -12.92
CA ASN A 100 5.15 -15.13 -13.38
C ASN A 100 6.61 -14.79 -13.04
N THR A 101 6.88 -13.61 -12.49
CA THR A 101 8.17 -13.19 -11.94
C THR A 101 7.90 -12.32 -10.71
N PRO A 102 7.32 -12.90 -9.65
CA PRO A 102 6.87 -12.14 -8.49
C PRO A 102 8.08 -11.54 -7.75
N THR A 103 7.82 -10.49 -6.97
CA THR A 103 8.80 -10.00 -5.99
C THR A 103 8.79 -10.96 -4.80
N ASP A 104 9.97 -11.44 -4.39
CA ASP A 104 10.08 -12.39 -3.30
C ASP A 104 9.88 -11.68 -1.96
N LYS A 105 9.05 -12.27 -1.10
CA LYS A 105 8.90 -11.85 0.30
C LYS A 105 10.18 -12.10 1.11
N GLY A 106 10.19 -11.56 2.32
CA GLY A 106 11.24 -11.77 3.32
C GLY A 106 12.08 -10.53 3.58
N VAL A 107 13.22 -10.73 4.22
CA VAL A 107 14.05 -9.64 4.71
C VAL A 107 15.19 -9.35 3.72
N ARG A 108 15.48 -8.07 3.56
CA ARG A 108 16.57 -7.55 2.73
C ARG A 108 17.44 -6.63 3.56
N ILE A 109 18.71 -6.57 3.15
CA ILE A 109 19.68 -5.63 3.70
C ILE A 109 20.26 -4.80 2.58
N VAL A 110 20.39 -3.50 2.82
CA VAL A 110 20.93 -2.56 1.84
C VAL A 110 22.44 -2.76 1.75
N THR A 111 22.92 -3.00 0.54
CA THR A 111 24.35 -3.19 0.28
C THR A 111 25.01 -1.88 -0.15
N HIS A 112 24.44 -1.17 -1.11
CA HIS A 112 24.94 0.12 -1.57
C HIS A 112 23.90 0.81 -2.45
N ILE A 113 24.18 2.06 -2.79
CA ILE A 113 23.38 2.85 -3.74
C ILE A 113 24.16 2.95 -5.05
N GLU A 114 23.48 2.81 -6.17
CA GLU A 114 24.03 3.14 -7.49
C GLU A 114 23.23 4.25 -8.16
N LYS A 115 23.91 5.09 -8.93
CA LYS A 115 23.32 6.24 -9.63
C LYS A 115 23.49 6.10 -11.14
N TYR A 116 22.52 6.58 -11.89
CA TYR A 116 22.56 6.64 -13.35
C TYR A 116 23.84 7.35 -13.82
N PRO A 117 24.53 6.88 -14.89
CA PRO A 117 24.18 5.75 -15.75
C PRO A 117 24.78 4.40 -15.29
N TYR A 118 24.97 4.20 -13.98
CA TYR A 118 25.44 2.95 -13.36
C TYR A 118 26.79 2.45 -13.88
N ARG A 119 27.74 3.38 -14.09
CA ARG A 119 29.06 3.06 -14.68
C ARG A 119 29.88 2.08 -13.83
N THR A 120 29.63 2.04 -12.52
CA THR A 120 30.31 1.17 -11.55
C THR A 120 29.71 -0.23 -11.47
N ALA A 121 28.50 -0.45 -12.01
CA ALA A 121 27.91 -1.79 -12.10
C ALA A 121 28.75 -2.69 -13.03
N PRO A 122 28.79 -4.02 -12.85
CA PRO A 122 29.48 -4.89 -13.81
C PRO A 122 28.89 -4.78 -15.22
N LYS A 123 29.76 -4.77 -16.26
CA LYS A 123 29.37 -4.60 -17.68
C LYS A 123 28.32 -5.61 -18.15
N SER A 124 28.29 -6.80 -17.56
CA SER A 124 27.36 -7.87 -17.90
C SER A 124 25.92 -7.60 -17.42
N THR A 125 25.72 -6.71 -16.44
CA THR A 125 24.42 -6.50 -15.78
C THR A 125 23.43 -5.74 -16.64
N LYS A 126 22.14 -6.08 -16.49
CA LYS A 126 21.03 -5.41 -17.20
C LYS A 126 21.00 -3.91 -16.94
N ARG A 127 21.19 -3.48 -15.68
CA ARG A 127 21.23 -2.05 -15.32
C ARG A 127 22.35 -1.26 -15.98
N ARG A 128 23.49 -1.89 -16.29
CA ARG A 128 24.56 -1.23 -17.03
C ARG A 128 24.30 -1.19 -18.54
N LYS A 129 23.70 -2.25 -19.08
CA LYS A 129 23.38 -2.36 -20.51
C LYS A 129 22.16 -1.52 -20.92
N ASN A 130 21.19 -1.38 -20.03
CA ASN A 130 19.97 -0.60 -20.23
C ASN A 130 19.63 0.22 -18.96
N PRO A 131 20.38 1.30 -18.68
CA PRO A 131 20.23 2.08 -17.46
C PRO A 131 18.89 2.81 -17.40
N GLY A 132 18.31 3.21 -18.54
CA GLY A 132 17.03 3.92 -18.58
C GLY A 132 15.87 3.14 -17.94
N ALA A 133 15.91 1.81 -18.00
CA ALA A 133 14.90 0.95 -17.37
C ALA A 133 14.88 1.03 -15.84
N TYR A 134 15.98 1.50 -15.22
CA TYR A 134 16.15 1.53 -13.77
C TYR A 134 15.96 2.93 -13.15
N GLY A 135 15.86 3.98 -13.97
CA GLY A 135 15.66 5.35 -13.49
C GLY A 135 16.96 6.03 -13.02
N PRO A 136 16.89 7.01 -12.10
CA PRO A 136 18.06 7.78 -11.68
C PRO A 136 18.90 7.08 -10.60
N ASN A 137 18.28 6.28 -9.72
CA ASN A 137 18.94 5.67 -8.56
C ASN A 137 18.45 4.23 -8.35
N ILE A 138 19.33 3.40 -7.78
CA ILE A 138 19.07 2.02 -7.37
C ILE A 138 19.54 1.86 -5.93
N ILE A 139 18.67 1.35 -5.07
CA ILE A 139 19.03 0.79 -3.76
C ILE A 139 19.32 -0.71 -3.99
N CYS A 140 20.58 -1.09 -3.85
CA CYS A 140 21.02 -2.48 -4.02
C CYS A 140 20.77 -3.31 -2.77
N LEU A 141 20.28 -4.53 -2.95
CA LEU A 141 19.81 -5.40 -1.86
C LEU A 141 20.50 -6.77 -1.90
N ASN A 142 20.71 -7.33 -0.72
CA ASN A 142 20.89 -8.76 -0.50
C ASN A 142 19.70 -9.32 0.30
N LYS A 143 19.45 -10.63 0.19
CA LYS A 143 18.58 -11.35 1.12
C LYS A 143 19.35 -11.55 2.41
N ILE A 144 18.64 -11.49 3.52
CA ILE A 144 19.17 -11.88 4.82
C ILE A 144 18.23 -12.92 5.41
N ASN A 145 18.79 -14.03 5.89
CA ASN A 145 18.06 -15.01 6.67
C ASN A 145 17.89 -14.45 8.11
N PRO A 146 16.64 -14.25 8.59
CA PRO A 146 16.41 -13.71 9.93
C PRO A 146 16.93 -14.61 11.05
N ASP A 147 16.99 -15.92 10.85
CA ASP A 147 17.34 -16.85 11.94
C ASP A 147 18.83 -16.80 12.28
N ASN A 148 19.69 -16.72 11.26
CA ASN A 148 21.14 -16.82 11.41
C ASN A 148 21.93 -15.60 10.87
N GLY A 149 21.27 -14.63 10.24
CA GLY A 149 21.88 -13.43 9.68
C GLY A 149 22.65 -13.63 8.37
N GLU A 150 22.63 -14.84 7.79
CA GLU A 150 23.34 -15.15 6.55
C GLU A 150 22.80 -14.33 5.38
N GLN A 151 23.71 -13.79 4.55
CA GLN A 151 23.35 -12.97 3.40
C GLN A 151 23.57 -13.69 2.08
N SER A 152 22.63 -13.53 1.15
CA SER A 152 22.74 -14.05 -0.21
C SER A 152 22.32 -13.00 -1.25
N ARG A 153 22.80 -13.15 -2.49
CA ARG A 153 22.44 -12.25 -3.59
C ARG A 153 21.02 -12.57 -4.09
N THR A 154 20.28 -11.53 -4.45
CA THR A 154 18.86 -11.66 -4.90
C THR A 154 18.67 -11.17 -6.34
N GLY A 155 19.42 -10.15 -6.77
CA GLY A 155 19.20 -9.49 -8.06
C GLY A 155 17.95 -8.58 -8.08
N GLU A 156 17.19 -8.52 -6.99
CA GLU A 156 16.12 -7.56 -6.75
C GLU A 156 16.69 -6.23 -6.27
N PHE A 157 16.02 -5.16 -6.65
CA PHE A 157 16.38 -3.80 -6.31
C PHE A 157 15.14 -2.98 -5.97
N ILE A 158 15.31 -1.92 -5.20
CA ILE A 158 14.36 -0.79 -5.20
C ILE A 158 14.95 0.28 -6.10
N HIS A 159 14.25 0.67 -7.15
CA HIS A 159 14.80 1.59 -8.15
C HIS A 159 13.72 2.51 -8.73
N GLY A 160 14.13 3.46 -9.57
CA GLY A 160 13.21 4.34 -10.28
C GLY A 160 12.37 3.62 -11.32
N ASN A 161 11.74 4.35 -12.23
CA ASN A 161 10.85 3.75 -13.20
C ASN A 161 10.92 4.47 -14.55
N SER A 162 10.86 3.68 -15.62
CA SER A 162 10.75 4.18 -17.00
C SER A 162 9.30 4.30 -17.47
N ASN A 163 8.35 3.71 -16.75
CA ASN A 163 6.92 3.76 -17.08
C ASN A 163 6.09 4.11 -15.84
N LYS A 164 5.83 5.40 -15.61
CA LYS A 164 5.05 5.88 -14.45
C LYS A 164 3.67 5.23 -14.33
N SER A 165 3.02 4.88 -15.45
CA SER A 165 1.71 4.21 -15.46
C SER A 165 1.72 2.78 -14.90
N SER A 166 2.90 2.21 -14.61
CA SER A 166 3.03 0.91 -13.97
C SER A 166 2.90 0.96 -12.44
N LEU A 167 3.03 2.12 -11.82
CA LEU A 167 2.93 2.26 -10.36
C LEU A 167 1.51 1.89 -9.90
N GLY A 168 1.41 1.11 -8.82
CA GLY A 168 0.20 0.44 -8.34
C GLY A 168 -0.05 -0.94 -8.94
N LYS A 169 0.80 -1.41 -9.88
CA LYS A 169 0.60 -2.68 -10.59
C LYS A 169 1.73 -3.69 -10.33
N TYR A 170 1.41 -4.96 -10.51
CA TYR A 170 2.37 -6.06 -10.59
C TYR A 170 2.96 -6.11 -12.01
N ALA A 171 4.04 -5.37 -12.26
CA ALA A 171 4.54 -5.08 -13.62
C ALA A 171 6.06 -5.27 -13.81
N SER A 172 6.80 -5.54 -12.74
CA SER A 172 8.25 -5.70 -12.80
C SER A 172 8.68 -7.16 -13.00
N LEU A 173 9.98 -7.39 -13.12
CA LEU A 173 10.59 -8.73 -13.14
C LEU A 173 11.13 -9.14 -11.75
N GLY A 174 10.45 -8.71 -10.68
CA GLY A 174 10.81 -8.99 -9.29
C GLY A 174 11.35 -7.78 -8.51
N CYS A 175 11.81 -6.72 -9.19
CA CYS A 175 12.23 -5.48 -8.52
C CYS A 175 11.04 -4.64 -8.02
N ILE A 176 11.30 -3.71 -7.12
CA ILE A 176 10.34 -2.68 -6.69
C ILE A 176 10.64 -1.39 -7.44
N ARG A 177 9.70 -0.91 -8.24
CA ARG A 177 9.83 0.32 -9.03
C ARG A 177 9.10 1.47 -8.33
N MET A 178 9.72 2.64 -8.29
CA MET A 178 9.22 3.85 -7.65
C MET A 178 9.18 5.02 -8.63
N ASP A 179 8.51 6.11 -8.25
CA ASP A 179 8.68 7.40 -8.92
C ASP A 179 10.15 7.86 -8.88
N ASN A 180 10.60 8.52 -9.96
CA ASN A 180 12.00 8.90 -10.14
C ASN A 180 12.45 10.02 -9.19
N GLU A 181 11.57 10.95 -8.82
CA GLU A 181 11.90 11.98 -7.84
C GLU A 181 11.99 11.39 -6.44
N VAL A 182 11.06 10.49 -6.11
CA VAL A 182 11.04 9.80 -4.81
C VAL A 182 12.28 8.95 -4.61
N ILE A 183 12.69 8.12 -5.58
CA ILE A 183 13.89 7.28 -5.40
C ILE A 183 15.17 8.12 -5.27
N LYS A 184 15.24 9.31 -5.89
CA LYS A 184 16.37 10.24 -5.72
C LYS A 184 16.48 10.76 -4.29
N GLN A 185 15.35 10.97 -3.62
CA GLN A 185 15.30 11.42 -2.23
C GLN A 185 15.54 10.25 -1.27
N LEU A 186 14.75 9.18 -1.40
CA LEU A 186 14.82 8.01 -0.51
C LEU A 186 16.22 7.38 -0.48
N SER A 187 16.92 7.31 -1.62
CA SER A 187 18.28 6.75 -1.67
C SER A 187 19.35 7.61 -0.99
N LYS A 188 19.05 8.85 -0.59
CA LYS A 188 19.93 9.67 0.27
C LYS A 188 19.72 9.39 1.75
N GLU A 189 18.54 8.91 2.12
CA GLU A 189 18.14 8.65 3.50
C GLU A 189 18.50 7.23 3.94
N VAL A 190 18.53 6.29 3.00
CA VAL A 190 18.90 4.89 3.24
C VAL A 190 20.41 4.70 3.20
N LYS A 191 20.95 3.91 4.13
CA LYS A 191 22.39 3.59 4.25
C LYS A 191 22.65 2.09 4.18
N ARG A 192 23.91 1.73 3.92
CA ARG A 192 24.38 0.34 3.98
C ARG A 192 24.05 -0.27 5.35
N GLY A 193 23.51 -1.48 5.35
CA GLY A 193 23.13 -2.20 6.57
C GLY A 193 21.69 -1.94 7.02
N ASP A 194 21.00 -0.97 6.44
CA ASP A 194 19.58 -0.77 6.71
C ASP A 194 18.76 -2.01 6.32
N ILE A 195 17.78 -2.32 7.16
CA ILE A 195 16.89 -3.47 6.98
C ILE A 195 15.62 -3.04 6.27
N ILE A 196 15.20 -3.88 5.33
CA ILE A 196 13.96 -3.75 4.57
C ILE A 196 13.18 -5.05 4.71
N ILE A 197 11.88 -4.96 4.96
CA ILE A 197 10.99 -6.11 4.99
C ILE A 197 10.06 -6.05 3.78
N ILE A 198 9.93 -7.16 3.05
CA ILE A 198 8.97 -7.31 1.96
C ILE A 198 7.90 -8.32 2.41
N LYS A 199 6.65 -7.86 2.52
CA LYS A 199 5.50 -8.61 3.03
C LYS A 199 4.46 -8.88 1.95
#